data_AF-A0A7S1YK44-F1
#
_entry.id   AF-A0A7S1YK44-F1
#
_cell.length_a   1.000
_cell.length_b   1.000
_cell.length_c   1.000
_cell.angle_alpha   90.00
_cell.angle_beta   90.00
_cell.angle_gamma   90.00
#
_symmetry.space_group_name_H-M   'P 1'
#
loop_
_entity.id
_entity.type
_entity.pdbx_description
1 polymer ?
#
loop_
_entity_poly.entity_id
_entity_poly.type
_entity_poly.pdbx_seq_one_letter_code
_entity_poly.pdbx_strand_id
1 'polypeptide(L)'
;GVVDNIEALMIPKRNRGEVSVVLAAMRIHKFDEQTQELGCSSLRTLMCNGPTDYGIGIADVVLVAMQNFVGNFEVQRCGCEIFACLPPPSLPTRFRCLDLSLALCSSMTRFPDSSEVHADALRAFHHLEALPQGSRRRTFPFPAVIHQTKNNHILQTVLASINLHRLDARVVEQGCFALQKILTFLPSTTARFVSGGLDLLLSLFREHRFDMDVHQSGWIVVSILLRSYERYLDNDSVAAILTQMSHALHDHRENAGVIGEVFEALSYLIQHHRREQVVTSMLVDGSIIRLILSVIEFHVLPHPSISEHGLKLLTRVQSKRTDDVAKAEVIKCGGIDVVVLKVMRQSKLIHTLLAACCSFLAQLAVRPMQSSSSSNVAASIVAAGGDAAIVDAMNRHLGSEAVQEQASEALKSMADNGVGDETLSNMIRAGAIASLAAASETHPRNVAINSNACFVLRSVEKMVASRRMRTTHHCELLNRSARLGRDFFELWTDTLGFLCYCRKFTN
;
A
#
# COMPACT_ATOMS: atom_id res chain seq x y z
N GLY A 1 -29.71 -51.20 19.22
CA GLY A 1 -30.93 -50.80 18.50
C GLY A 1 -31.37 -49.39 18.83
N VAL A 2 -30.48 -48.39 18.69
CA VAL A 2 -30.79 -46.95 18.78
C VAL A 2 -30.12 -46.21 17.61
N VAL A 3 -29.85 -46.91 16.50
CA VAL A 3 -29.13 -46.34 15.35
C VAL A 3 -30.07 -46.02 14.17
N ASP A 4 -31.28 -46.58 14.12
CA ASP A 4 -32.11 -46.52 12.91
C ASP A 4 -33.26 -45.48 12.92
N ASN A 5 -33.26 -44.49 13.82
CA ASN A 5 -34.39 -43.55 13.96
C ASN A 5 -34.02 -42.06 13.89
N ILE A 6 -32.87 -41.71 13.32
CA ILE A 6 -32.38 -40.31 13.27
C ILE A 6 -32.71 -39.61 11.94
N GLU A 7 -33.05 -40.30 10.85
CA GLU A 7 -33.12 -39.68 9.52
C GLU A 7 -34.43 -38.97 9.15
N ALA A 8 -35.53 -39.09 9.91
CA ALA A 8 -36.85 -38.78 9.34
C ALA A 8 -37.58 -37.51 9.83
N LEU A 9 -37.07 -36.68 10.75
CA LEU A 9 -37.84 -35.50 11.19
C LEU A 9 -37.00 -34.28 11.61
N MET A 10 -37.23 -33.16 10.91
CA MET A 10 -37.04 -31.76 11.31
C MET A 10 -35.66 -31.10 11.13
N ILE A 11 -35.56 -30.31 10.06
CA ILE A 11 -34.72 -29.10 9.91
C ILE A 11 -35.74 -27.95 9.71
N PRO A 12 -35.66 -26.76 10.36
CA PRO A 12 -34.50 -26.05 10.90
C PRO A 12 -34.70 -25.46 12.33
N LYS A 13 -33.96 -25.95 13.33
CA LYS A 13 -33.66 -25.32 14.66
C LYS A 13 -32.91 -26.26 15.63
N ARG A 14 -32.68 -27.53 15.25
CA ARG A 14 -32.21 -28.63 16.11
C ARG A 14 -30.75 -28.57 16.59
N ASN A 15 -29.87 -27.88 15.88
CA ASN A 15 -28.42 -28.07 16.04
C ASN A 15 -27.81 -27.46 17.33
N ARG A 16 -28.50 -26.55 18.04
CA ARG A 16 -28.00 -26.03 19.33
C ARG A 16 -27.99 -27.11 20.44
N GLY A 17 -28.93 -28.06 20.38
CA GLY A 17 -29.00 -29.16 21.34
C GLY A 17 -27.81 -30.11 21.21
N GLU A 18 -27.44 -30.45 19.97
CA GLU A 18 -26.36 -31.39 19.66
C GLU A 18 -24.99 -30.86 20.12
N VAL A 19 -24.66 -29.60 19.83
CA VAL A 19 -23.43 -28.96 20.32
C VAL A 19 -23.39 -28.98 21.85
N SER A 20 -24.51 -28.69 22.52
CA SER A 20 -24.56 -28.65 23.99
C SER A 20 -24.29 -30.00 24.64
N VAL A 21 -24.75 -31.10 24.03
CA VAL A 21 -24.51 -32.47 24.50
C VAL A 21 -23.04 -32.84 24.36
N VAL A 22 -22.42 -32.53 23.22
CA VAL A 22 -20.99 -32.78 23.00
C VAL A 22 -20.15 -32.00 24.00
N LEU A 23 -20.44 -30.71 24.21
CA LEU A 23 -19.74 -29.88 25.19
C LEU A 23 -19.92 -30.38 26.63
N ALA A 24 -21.12 -30.87 26.99
CA ALA A 24 -21.37 -31.45 28.30
C ALA A 24 -20.56 -32.74 28.52
N ALA A 25 -20.55 -33.65 27.52
CA ALA A 25 -19.77 -34.88 27.57
C ALA A 25 -18.27 -34.58 27.73
N MET A 26 -17.73 -33.68 26.92
CA MET A 26 -16.31 -33.28 27.02
C MET A 26 -15.96 -32.65 28.37
N ARG A 27 -16.87 -31.88 29.00
CA ARG A 27 -16.64 -31.31 30.34
C ARG A 27 -16.64 -32.36 31.44
N ILE A 28 -17.58 -33.31 31.40
CA ILE A 28 -17.68 -34.40 32.38
C ILE A 28 -16.45 -35.31 32.27
N HIS A 29 -16.08 -35.68 31.05
CA HIS A 29 -15.01 -36.61 30.76
C HIS A 29 -13.72 -35.90 30.33
N LYS A 30 -13.35 -34.80 31.02
CA LYS A 30 -12.20 -33.94 30.68
C LYS A 30 -10.82 -34.62 30.68
N PHE A 31 -10.73 -35.85 31.18
CA PHE A 31 -9.53 -36.67 31.26
C PHE A 31 -9.66 -38.01 30.53
N ASP A 32 -10.75 -38.22 29.79
CA ASP A 32 -10.89 -39.38 28.89
C ASP A 32 -10.46 -39.00 27.47
N GLU A 33 -9.37 -39.59 27.01
CA GLU A 33 -8.74 -39.26 25.71
C GLU A 33 -9.70 -39.50 24.54
N GLN A 34 -10.35 -40.66 24.51
CA GLN A 34 -11.26 -41.05 23.43
C GLN A 34 -12.47 -40.12 23.36
N THR A 35 -13.06 -39.75 24.50
CA THR A 35 -14.17 -38.80 24.54
C THR A 35 -13.75 -37.41 24.07
N GLN A 36 -12.56 -36.93 24.44
CA GLN A 36 -12.08 -35.63 23.95
C GLN A 36 -11.81 -35.66 22.44
N GLU A 37 -11.22 -36.74 21.92
CA GLU A 37 -10.94 -36.91 20.51
C GLU A 37 -12.22 -36.91 19.67
N LEU A 38 -13.18 -37.77 20.04
CA LEU A 38 -14.50 -37.83 19.37
C LEU A 38 -15.27 -36.51 19.53
N GLY A 39 -15.17 -35.88 20.69
CA GLY A 39 -15.77 -34.58 20.96
C GLY A 39 -15.21 -33.49 20.04
N CYS A 40 -13.89 -33.35 19.95
CA CYS A 40 -13.24 -32.41 19.04
C CYS A 40 -13.56 -32.71 17.57
N SER A 41 -13.51 -33.96 17.14
CA SER A 41 -13.83 -34.35 15.76
C SER A 41 -15.29 -34.03 15.40
N SER A 42 -16.21 -34.26 16.33
CA SER A 42 -17.63 -33.92 16.17
C SER A 42 -17.84 -32.41 16.07
N LEU A 43 -17.24 -31.64 16.98
CA LEU A 43 -17.32 -30.17 16.97
C LEU A 43 -16.72 -29.57 15.69
N ARG A 44 -15.59 -30.10 15.23
CA ARG A 44 -15.00 -29.71 13.95
C ARG A 44 -16.00 -29.91 12.81
N THR A 45 -16.56 -31.11 12.69
CA THR A 45 -17.52 -31.45 11.62
C THR A 45 -18.73 -30.53 11.65
N LEU A 46 -19.22 -30.19 12.85
CA LEU A 46 -20.32 -29.25 13.05
C LEU A 46 -19.94 -27.81 12.66
N MET A 47 -18.70 -27.38 12.95
CA MET A 47 -18.22 -26.04 12.61
C MET A 47 -17.98 -25.85 11.12
N CYS A 48 -17.47 -26.88 10.42
CA CYS A 48 -17.24 -26.81 8.98
C CYS A 48 -18.55 -26.78 8.16
N ASN A 49 -19.64 -27.34 8.70
CA ASN A 49 -20.92 -27.51 7.99
C ASN A 49 -22.08 -26.67 8.56
N GLY A 50 -21.88 -25.98 9.69
CA GLY A 50 -22.95 -25.33 10.45
C GLY A 50 -22.89 -23.80 10.46
N PRO A 51 -23.99 -23.11 10.82
CA PRO A 51 -23.99 -21.65 10.97
C PRO A 51 -22.99 -21.16 12.02
N THR A 52 -22.41 -19.98 11.78
CA THR A 52 -21.31 -19.37 12.56
C THR A 52 -21.65 -18.98 14.00
N ASP A 53 -22.91 -19.12 14.43
CA ASP A 53 -23.41 -18.68 15.75
C ASP A 53 -23.19 -19.72 16.88
N TYR A 54 -22.49 -20.84 16.64
CA TYR A 54 -22.23 -21.86 17.68
C TYR A 54 -21.05 -21.56 18.60
N GLY A 55 -20.29 -20.49 18.36
CA GLY A 55 -18.98 -20.34 18.98
C GLY A 55 -18.97 -20.12 20.50
N ILE A 56 -20.10 -19.74 21.11
CA ILE A 56 -20.17 -19.47 22.55
C ILE A 56 -20.00 -20.77 23.36
N GLY A 57 -18.85 -20.90 24.03
CA GLY A 57 -18.53 -22.00 24.94
C GLY A 57 -17.79 -23.19 24.31
N ILE A 58 -17.67 -23.24 22.98
CA ILE A 58 -16.82 -24.22 22.27
C ILE A 58 -15.35 -23.94 22.58
N ALA A 59 -14.94 -22.68 22.41
CA ALA A 59 -13.55 -22.26 22.58
C ALA A 59 -12.96 -22.69 23.93
N ASP A 60 -13.74 -22.55 25.01
CA ASP A 60 -13.29 -22.89 26.36
C ASP A 60 -13.10 -24.40 26.57
N VAL A 61 -14.02 -25.21 26.04
CA VAL A 61 -13.96 -26.68 26.19
C VAL A 61 -12.83 -27.24 25.35
N VAL A 62 -12.69 -26.77 24.11
CA VAL A 62 -11.62 -27.21 23.19
C VAL A 62 -10.25 -26.78 23.71
N LEU A 63 -10.11 -25.57 24.26
CA LEU A 63 -8.85 -25.13 24.86
C LEU A 63 -8.44 -26.03 26.04
N VAL A 64 -9.38 -26.38 26.92
CA VAL A 64 -9.11 -27.29 28.04
C VAL A 64 -8.75 -28.69 27.54
N ALA A 65 -9.43 -29.19 26.50
CA ALA A 65 -9.10 -30.47 25.88
C ALA A 65 -7.68 -30.46 25.31
N MET A 66 -7.30 -29.42 24.55
CA MET A 66 -5.94 -29.26 24.03
C MET A 66 -4.89 -29.18 25.13
N GLN A 67 -5.20 -28.53 26.26
CA GLN A 67 -4.29 -28.43 27.42
C GLN A 67 -4.12 -29.75 28.18
N ASN A 68 -5.20 -30.53 28.32
CA ASN A 68 -5.14 -31.82 29.00
C ASN A 68 -4.48 -32.90 28.14
N PHE A 69 -4.66 -32.82 26.81
CA PHE A 69 -4.20 -33.84 25.85
C PHE A 69 -3.18 -33.28 24.87
N VAL A 70 -2.17 -32.61 25.42
CA VAL A 70 -1.05 -32.05 24.67
C VAL A 70 -0.29 -33.09 23.82
N GLY A 71 -0.38 -34.38 24.14
CA GLY A 71 0.26 -35.47 23.38
C GLY A 71 -0.63 -36.19 22.36
N ASN A 72 -1.95 -35.92 22.34
CA ASN A 72 -2.86 -36.55 21.40
C ASN A 72 -2.94 -35.72 20.11
N PHE A 73 -2.50 -36.32 19.00
CA PHE A 73 -2.45 -35.66 17.69
C PHE A 73 -3.83 -35.17 17.23
N GLU A 74 -4.85 -36.02 17.30
CA GLU A 74 -6.18 -35.71 16.78
C GLU A 74 -6.87 -34.60 17.57
N VAL A 75 -6.73 -34.57 18.91
CA VAL A 75 -7.23 -33.48 19.75
C VAL A 75 -6.55 -32.16 19.39
N GLN A 76 -5.22 -32.16 19.19
CA GLN A 76 -4.51 -30.94 18.78
C GLN A 76 -4.89 -30.47 17.38
N ARG A 77 -4.92 -31.40 16.41
CA ARG A 77 -5.27 -31.13 15.01
C ARG A 77 -6.68 -30.56 14.90
N CYS A 78 -7.67 -31.26 15.45
CA CYS A 78 -9.06 -30.79 15.47
C CYS A 78 -9.20 -29.48 16.26
N GLY A 79 -8.47 -29.34 17.37
CA GLY A 79 -8.47 -28.12 18.17
C GLY A 79 -8.01 -26.89 17.36
N CYS A 80 -6.87 -27.00 16.68
CA CYS A 80 -6.35 -25.93 15.80
C CYS A 80 -7.35 -25.59 14.69
N GLU A 81 -7.91 -26.60 14.03
CA GLU A 81 -8.89 -26.43 12.94
C GLU A 81 -10.18 -25.75 13.44
N ILE A 82 -10.69 -26.13 14.61
CA ILE A 82 -11.85 -25.47 15.23
C ILE A 82 -11.55 -23.99 15.50
N PHE A 83 -10.40 -23.66 16.09
CA PHE A 83 -10.03 -22.27 16.35
C PHE A 83 -9.80 -21.47 15.07
N ALA A 84 -9.31 -22.11 14.01
CA ALA A 84 -9.18 -21.50 12.70
C ALA A 84 -10.55 -21.17 12.06
N CYS A 85 -11.61 -21.92 12.39
CA CYS A 85 -12.96 -21.69 11.88
C CYS A 85 -13.84 -20.82 12.79
N LEU A 86 -13.44 -20.54 14.03
CA LEU A 86 -14.24 -19.73 14.95
C LEU A 86 -14.26 -18.26 14.52
N PRO A 87 -15.45 -17.62 14.47
CA PRO A 87 -15.51 -16.20 14.15
C PRO A 87 -14.91 -15.37 15.30
N PRO A 88 -14.33 -14.20 14.99
CA PRO A 88 -13.67 -13.34 15.97
C PRO A 88 -14.43 -13.09 17.30
N PRO A 89 -15.75 -12.76 17.31
CA PRO A 89 -16.49 -12.54 18.57
C PRO A 89 -16.70 -13.80 19.42
N SER A 90 -16.40 -14.99 18.88
CA SER A 90 -16.48 -16.26 19.60
C SER A 90 -15.16 -16.68 20.25
N LEU A 91 -14.09 -15.90 20.04
CA LEU A 91 -12.79 -16.20 20.62
C LEU A 91 -12.75 -15.85 22.12
N PRO A 92 -11.87 -16.53 22.88
CA PRO A 92 -11.80 -16.34 24.33
C PRO A 92 -11.52 -14.89 24.73
N THR A 93 -11.93 -14.50 25.95
CA THR A 93 -11.59 -13.17 26.50
C THR A 93 -10.07 -12.95 26.52
N ARG A 94 -9.63 -11.68 26.61
CA ARG A 94 -8.22 -11.26 26.53
C ARG A 94 -7.22 -12.09 27.37
N PHE A 95 -7.62 -12.58 28.55
CA PHE A 95 -6.76 -13.42 29.39
C PHE A 95 -6.53 -14.82 28.79
N ARG A 96 -7.57 -15.38 28.16
CA ARG A 96 -7.52 -16.68 27.50
C ARG A 96 -6.86 -16.62 26.12
N CYS A 97 -6.68 -15.43 25.51
CA CYS A 97 -5.89 -15.28 24.28
C CYS A 97 -4.43 -15.73 24.47
N LEU A 98 -3.83 -15.47 25.63
CA LEU A 98 -2.45 -15.92 25.91
C LEU A 98 -2.39 -17.44 26.07
N ASP A 99 -3.35 -18.02 26.79
CA ASP A 99 -3.41 -19.47 27.01
C ASP A 99 -3.67 -20.22 25.70
N LEU A 100 -4.54 -19.69 24.84
CA LEU A 100 -4.75 -20.20 23.49
C LEU A 100 -3.49 -20.07 22.64
N SER A 101 -2.83 -18.90 22.64
CA SER A 101 -1.57 -18.71 21.92
C SER A 101 -0.51 -19.75 22.34
N LEU A 102 -0.37 -19.99 23.65
CA LEU A 102 0.57 -20.98 24.17
C LEU A 102 0.16 -22.41 23.83
N ALA A 103 -1.13 -22.73 23.84
CA ALA A 103 -1.64 -24.04 23.41
C ALA A 103 -1.31 -24.29 21.93
N LEU A 104 -1.60 -23.33 21.05
CA LEU A 104 -1.26 -23.41 19.62
C LEU A 104 0.26 -23.57 19.38
N CYS A 105 1.08 -22.80 20.11
CA CYS A 105 2.54 -22.98 20.07
C CYS A 105 2.96 -24.39 20.54
N SER A 106 2.30 -24.93 21.56
CA SER A 106 2.58 -26.28 22.06
C SER A 106 2.22 -27.34 21.02
N SER A 107 1.09 -27.20 20.32
CA SER A 107 0.68 -28.09 19.23
C SER A 107 1.74 -28.13 18.12
N MET A 108 2.15 -26.96 17.61
CA MET A 108 3.20 -26.88 16.56
C MET A 108 4.54 -27.44 17.03
N THR A 109 4.91 -27.24 18.29
CA THR A 109 6.21 -27.74 18.81
C THR A 109 6.21 -29.27 18.95
N ARG A 110 5.05 -29.86 19.27
CA ARG A 110 4.93 -31.30 19.52
C ARG A 110 4.68 -32.14 18.28
N PHE A 111 4.09 -31.55 17.24
CA PHE A 111 3.77 -32.23 16.00
C PHE A 111 4.49 -31.58 14.80
N PRO A 112 5.84 -31.53 14.82
CA PRO A 112 6.64 -30.82 13.83
C PRO A 112 6.47 -31.36 12.41
N ASP A 113 6.07 -32.62 12.24
CA ASP A 113 5.91 -33.22 10.91
C ASP A 113 4.55 -32.90 10.27
N SER A 114 3.61 -32.29 11.01
CA SER A 114 2.25 -32.04 10.52
C SER A 114 2.06 -30.62 10.02
N SER A 115 2.18 -30.42 8.70
CA SER A 115 1.93 -29.11 8.10
C SER A 115 0.48 -28.65 8.27
N GLU A 116 -0.48 -29.57 8.43
CA GLU A 116 -1.88 -29.25 8.74
C GLU A 116 -2.03 -28.59 10.11
N VAL A 117 -1.46 -29.20 11.16
CA VAL A 117 -1.47 -28.61 12.52
C VAL A 117 -0.85 -27.21 12.50
N HIS A 118 0.24 -27.04 11.75
CA HIS A 118 0.93 -25.76 11.63
C HIS A 118 0.08 -24.72 10.89
N ALA A 119 -0.48 -25.06 9.72
CA ALA A 119 -1.31 -24.16 8.94
C ALA A 119 -2.55 -23.71 9.72
N ASP A 120 -3.24 -24.64 10.37
CA ASP A 120 -4.46 -24.31 11.13
C ASP A 120 -4.15 -23.56 12.42
N ALA A 121 -3.05 -23.89 13.12
CA ALA A 121 -2.62 -23.13 14.28
C ALA A 121 -2.26 -21.68 13.90
N LEU A 122 -1.57 -21.47 12.78
CA LEU A 122 -1.22 -20.14 12.28
C LEU A 122 -2.45 -19.36 11.81
N ARG A 123 -3.42 -20.02 11.16
CA ARG A 123 -4.71 -19.41 10.82
C ARG A 123 -5.49 -19.01 12.06
N ALA A 124 -5.53 -19.86 13.08
CA ALA A 124 -6.13 -19.54 14.37
C ALA A 124 -5.44 -18.32 15.03
N PHE A 125 -4.12 -18.22 14.95
CA PHE A 125 -3.37 -17.04 15.41
C PHE A 125 -3.79 -15.77 14.68
N HIS A 126 -3.99 -15.83 13.36
CA HIS A 126 -4.42 -14.68 12.56
C HIS A 126 -5.80 -14.15 13.01
N HIS A 127 -6.72 -15.04 13.35
CA HIS A 127 -8.07 -14.68 13.79
C HIS A 127 -8.15 -14.08 15.20
N LEU A 128 -7.08 -14.15 16.00
CA LEU A 128 -7.05 -13.50 17.32
C LEU A 128 -7.19 -11.96 17.18
N GLU A 129 -8.34 -11.42 17.60
CA GLU A 129 -8.66 -9.98 17.47
C GLU A 129 -7.67 -9.06 18.21
N ALA A 130 -7.10 -9.54 19.31
CA ALA A 130 -6.11 -8.81 20.08
C ALA A 130 -5.14 -9.77 20.76
N LEU A 131 -3.85 -9.65 20.46
CA LEU A 131 -2.80 -10.22 21.29
C LEU A 131 -2.73 -9.44 22.62
N PRO A 132 -2.37 -10.07 23.74
CA PRO A 132 -2.41 -9.43 25.05
C PRO A 132 -1.42 -8.26 25.11
N GLN A 133 -1.89 -7.05 24.81
CA GLN A 133 -1.10 -5.85 25.11
C GLN A 133 -0.98 -5.73 26.62
N GLY A 134 0.22 -5.58 27.16
CA GLY A 134 0.40 -5.22 28.56
C GLY A 134 -0.29 -3.87 28.79
N SER A 135 -1.44 -3.87 29.45
CA SER A 135 -2.17 -2.65 29.75
C SER A 135 -1.34 -1.77 30.70
N ARG A 136 -0.78 -0.66 30.18
CA ARG A 136 -0.22 0.45 30.98
C ARG A 136 -1.24 1.15 31.89
N ARG A 137 -2.52 0.74 31.88
CA ARG A 137 -3.58 1.30 32.73
C ARG A 137 -4.44 0.20 33.34
N ARG A 138 -3.90 -0.51 34.30
CA ARG A 138 -4.55 -0.87 35.58
C ARG A 138 -3.57 -1.71 36.38
N THR A 139 -3.31 -1.22 37.58
CA THR A 139 -2.55 -1.80 38.68
C THR A 139 -2.81 -3.29 38.87
N PHE A 140 -1.95 -4.15 38.32
CA PHE A 140 -1.75 -5.52 38.79
C PHE A 140 -0.27 -5.92 38.63
N PRO A 141 0.34 -6.59 39.62
CA PRO A 141 1.77 -6.83 39.69
C PRO A 141 2.12 -8.15 39.01
N PHE A 142 2.07 -8.20 37.67
CA PHE A 142 2.78 -9.26 36.94
C PHE A 142 4.01 -8.65 36.27
N PRO A 143 5.24 -9.19 36.50
CA PRO A 143 6.46 -8.59 35.97
C PRO A 143 6.40 -8.52 34.44
N ALA A 144 6.61 -7.33 33.87
CA ALA A 144 6.66 -7.10 32.43
C ALA A 144 7.60 -8.07 31.68
N VAL A 145 8.62 -8.59 32.36
CA VAL A 145 9.59 -9.57 31.88
C VAL A 145 8.93 -10.91 31.49
N ILE A 146 7.97 -11.42 32.28
CA ILE A 146 7.31 -12.71 31.99
C ILE A 146 6.41 -12.61 30.76
N HIS A 147 5.79 -11.44 30.54
CA HIS A 147 5.02 -11.20 29.32
C HIS A 147 5.94 -11.08 28.09
N GLN A 148 7.10 -10.45 28.22
CA GLN A 148 8.05 -10.31 27.13
C GLN A 148 8.69 -11.65 26.71
N THR A 149 9.03 -12.53 27.67
CA THR A 149 9.56 -13.86 27.35
C THR A 149 8.54 -14.74 26.64
N LYS A 150 7.27 -14.70 27.06
CA LYS A 150 6.17 -15.41 26.38
C LYS A 150 5.91 -14.87 24.97
N ASN A 151 5.92 -13.54 24.79
CA ASN A 151 5.76 -12.92 23.47
C ASN A 151 6.90 -13.30 22.51
N ASN A 152 8.14 -13.34 23.02
CA ASN A 152 9.28 -13.79 22.24
C ASN A 152 9.17 -15.28 21.89
N HIS A 153 8.67 -16.11 22.81
CA HIS A 153 8.44 -17.53 22.52
C HIS A 153 7.42 -17.70 21.39
N ILE A 154 6.29 -17.00 21.43
CA ILE A 154 5.27 -17.04 20.36
C ILE A 154 5.89 -16.68 19.00
N LEU A 155 6.65 -15.58 18.93
CA LEU A 155 7.31 -15.18 17.69
C LEU A 155 8.26 -16.28 17.19
N GLN A 156 9.09 -16.83 18.07
CA GLN A 156 10.07 -17.86 17.69
C GLN A 156 9.40 -19.16 17.22
N THR A 157 8.30 -19.57 17.86
CA THR A 157 7.55 -20.75 17.42
C THR A 157 6.92 -20.54 16.05
N VAL A 158 6.36 -19.35 15.78
CA VAL A 158 5.82 -19.02 14.44
C VAL A 158 6.93 -19.04 13.39
N LEU A 159 8.07 -18.41 13.66
CA LEU A 159 9.22 -18.43 12.73
C LEU A 159 9.76 -19.85 12.51
N ALA A 160 9.86 -20.66 13.56
CA ALA A 160 10.29 -22.05 13.47
C ALA A 160 9.32 -22.90 12.64
N SER A 161 8.01 -22.71 12.85
CA SER A 161 6.95 -23.37 12.07
C SER A 161 7.04 -23.05 10.58
N ILE A 162 7.17 -21.76 10.24
CA ILE A 162 7.34 -21.31 8.85
C ILE A 162 8.60 -21.89 8.24
N ASN A 163 9.73 -21.89 8.97
CA ASN A 163 10.99 -22.41 8.46
C ASN A 163 10.96 -23.93 8.25
N LEU A 164 10.26 -24.67 9.12
CA LEU A 164 10.15 -26.12 9.05
C LEU A 164 9.35 -26.57 7.83
N HIS A 165 8.22 -25.91 7.56
CA HIS A 165 7.39 -26.16 6.38
C HIS A 165 7.53 -25.07 5.33
N ARG A 166 8.76 -24.60 5.10
CA ARG A 166 9.04 -23.47 4.20
C ARG A 166 8.60 -23.68 2.76
N LEU A 167 8.36 -24.92 2.33
CA LEU A 167 7.85 -25.26 0.99
C LEU A 167 6.32 -25.41 0.93
N ASP A 168 5.62 -25.43 2.06
CA ASP A 168 4.15 -25.46 2.10
C ASP A 168 3.61 -24.03 2.08
N ALA A 169 3.14 -23.60 0.91
CA ALA A 169 2.64 -22.25 0.68
C ALA A 169 1.55 -21.83 1.68
N ARG A 170 0.69 -22.77 2.08
CA ARG A 170 -0.40 -22.52 3.03
C ARG A 170 0.15 -22.25 4.43
N VAL A 171 1.19 -22.98 4.86
CA VAL A 171 1.86 -22.68 6.15
C VAL A 171 2.54 -21.31 6.09
N VAL A 172 3.22 -21.00 4.98
CA VAL A 172 3.94 -19.74 4.81
C VAL A 172 2.99 -18.54 4.80
N GLU A 173 1.92 -18.61 4.01
CA GLU A 173 0.88 -17.57 3.91
C GLU A 173 0.24 -17.30 5.28
N GLN A 174 -0.29 -18.34 5.93
CA GLN A 174 -0.91 -18.21 7.26
C GLN A 174 0.12 -17.75 8.31
N GLY A 175 1.37 -18.16 8.17
CA GLY A 175 2.49 -17.69 8.97
C GLY A 175 2.75 -16.20 8.82
N CYS A 176 2.74 -15.67 7.59
CA CYS A 176 2.89 -14.23 7.33
C CYS A 176 1.73 -13.43 7.94
N PHE A 177 0.50 -13.93 7.83
CA PHE A 177 -0.66 -13.32 8.50
C PHE A 177 -0.58 -13.36 10.03
N ALA A 178 -0.05 -14.42 10.62
CA ALA A 178 0.22 -14.48 12.05
C ALA A 178 1.33 -13.48 12.46
N LEU A 179 2.41 -13.39 11.67
CA LEU A 179 3.50 -12.43 11.88
C LEU A 179 2.99 -10.98 11.80
N GLN A 180 2.13 -10.67 10.84
CA GLN A 180 1.47 -9.36 10.71
C GLN A 180 0.81 -8.95 12.05
N LYS A 181 0.02 -9.86 12.63
CA LYS A 181 -0.67 -9.62 13.91
C LYS A 181 0.32 -9.47 15.06
N ILE A 182 1.30 -10.36 15.14
CA ILE A 182 2.35 -10.32 16.18
C ILE A 182 3.10 -8.99 16.14
N LEU A 183 3.57 -8.55 14.98
CA LEU A 183 4.34 -7.30 14.85
C LEU A 183 3.49 -6.04 15.05
N THR A 184 2.19 -6.11 14.73
CA THR A 184 1.24 -5.01 14.97
C THR A 184 0.92 -4.85 16.45
N PHE A 185 0.67 -5.96 17.16
CA PHE A 185 0.18 -5.90 18.55
C PHE A 185 1.28 -6.05 19.60
N LEU A 186 2.43 -6.62 19.26
CA LEU A 186 3.55 -6.88 20.16
C LEU A 186 4.83 -6.16 19.68
N PRO A 187 4.86 -4.80 19.69
CA PRO A 187 5.99 -4.01 19.20
C PRO A 187 7.37 -4.39 19.77
N SER A 188 7.40 -4.95 20.99
CA SER A 188 8.61 -5.41 21.63
C SER A 188 9.33 -6.56 20.91
N THR A 189 8.64 -7.29 20.03
CA THR A 189 9.22 -8.44 19.32
C THR A 189 9.91 -8.04 18.02
N THR A 190 9.67 -6.83 17.50
CA THR A 190 10.14 -6.45 16.17
C THR A 190 11.65 -6.41 16.03
N ALA A 191 12.39 -5.88 17.01
CA ALA A 191 13.85 -5.88 16.97
C ALA A 191 14.41 -7.31 16.82
N ARG A 192 13.74 -8.29 17.45
CA ARG A 192 14.10 -9.71 17.36
C ARG A 192 13.63 -10.35 16.05
N PHE A 193 12.54 -9.88 15.46
CA PHE A 193 12.16 -10.28 14.11
C PHE A 193 13.20 -9.81 13.09
N VAL A 194 13.69 -8.57 13.20
CA VAL A 194 14.69 -8.05 12.27
C VAL A 194 16.01 -8.84 12.34
N SER A 195 16.42 -9.31 13.52
CA SER A 195 17.67 -10.07 13.71
C SER A 195 17.68 -11.52 13.14
N GLY A 196 16.71 -11.90 12.29
CA GLY A 196 16.73 -13.21 11.62
C GLY A 196 15.41 -13.66 10.98
N GLY A 197 14.28 -13.08 11.41
CA GLY A 197 12.97 -13.28 10.75
C GLY A 197 12.87 -12.60 9.39
N LEU A 198 13.54 -11.45 9.20
CA LEU A 198 13.59 -10.77 7.91
C LEU A 198 14.31 -11.62 6.84
N ASP A 199 15.47 -12.18 7.16
CA ASP A 199 16.21 -13.05 6.23
C ASP A 199 15.41 -14.28 5.83
N LEU A 200 14.71 -14.88 6.80
CA LEU A 200 13.75 -15.95 6.53
C LEU A 200 12.68 -15.47 5.54
N LEU A 201 12.02 -14.36 5.81
CA LEU A 201 10.97 -13.82 4.92
C LEU A 201 11.49 -13.55 3.50
N LEU A 202 12.68 -12.95 3.35
CA LEU A 202 13.29 -12.69 2.05
C LEU A 202 13.75 -13.98 1.34
N SER A 203 14.06 -15.05 2.09
CA SER A 203 14.30 -16.37 1.50
C SER A 203 13.01 -17.04 1.02
N LEU A 204 11.89 -16.84 1.73
CA LEU A 204 10.59 -17.38 1.34
C LEU A 204 10.07 -16.77 0.03
N PHE A 205 10.25 -15.46 -0.20
CA PHE A 205 9.94 -14.85 -1.50
C PHE A 205 10.72 -15.48 -2.66
N ARG A 206 11.94 -15.98 -2.42
CA ARG A 206 12.74 -16.64 -3.48
C ARG A 206 12.25 -18.06 -3.75
N GLU A 207 11.81 -18.77 -2.71
CA GLU A 207 11.31 -20.14 -2.81
C GLU A 207 9.91 -20.19 -3.39
N HIS A 208 9.06 -19.23 -3.01
CA HIS A 208 7.68 -19.09 -3.46
C HIS A 208 7.53 -18.02 -4.54
N ARG A 209 8.49 -17.95 -5.46
CA ARG A 209 8.66 -16.89 -6.47
C ARG A 209 7.39 -16.49 -7.24
N PHE A 210 6.47 -17.43 -7.44
CA PHE A 210 5.25 -17.22 -8.22
C PHE A 210 3.97 -17.39 -7.39
N ASP A 211 4.08 -17.65 -6.09
CA ASP A 211 2.93 -17.81 -5.21
C ASP A 211 2.43 -16.42 -4.78
N MET A 212 1.25 -16.08 -5.26
CA MET A 212 0.68 -14.74 -5.09
C MET A 212 0.24 -14.49 -3.65
N ASP A 213 -0.26 -15.51 -2.96
CA ASP A 213 -0.80 -15.40 -1.60
C ASP A 213 0.35 -15.25 -0.59
N VAL A 214 1.43 -16.01 -0.78
CA VAL A 214 2.68 -15.85 -0.01
C VAL A 214 3.27 -14.46 -0.23
N HIS A 215 3.35 -13.99 -1.48
CA HIS A 215 3.88 -12.65 -1.76
C HIS A 215 3.01 -11.54 -1.17
N GLN A 216 1.69 -11.61 -1.33
CA GLN A 216 0.78 -10.60 -0.80
C GLN A 216 0.85 -10.53 0.73
N SER A 217 0.74 -11.67 1.41
CA SER A 217 0.83 -11.74 2.88
C SER A 217 2.21 -11.34 3.40
N GLY A 218 3.29 -11.74 2.71
CA GLY A 218 4.65 -11.40 3.09
C GLY A 218 4.97 -9.90 2.92
N TRP A 219 4.53 -9.25 1.84
CA TRP A 219 4.78 -7.82 1.63
C TRP A 219 4.04 -6.95 2.65
N ILE A 220 2.86 -7.39 3.14
CA ILE A 220 2.18 -6.72 4.25
C ILE A 220 3.07 -6.72 5.52
N VAL A 221 3.74 -7.85 5.81
CA VAL A 221 4.69 -7.94 6.93
C VAL A 221 5.83 -6.93 6.74
N VAL A 222 6.40 -6.85 5.53
CA VAL A 222 7.46 -5.88 5.21
C VAL A 222 6.96 -4.44 5.39
N SER A 223 5.77 -4.10 4.89
CA SER A 223 5.16 -2.77 5.07
C SER A 223 5.01 -2.36 6.54
N ILE A 224 4.66 -3.30 7.43
CA ILE A 224 4.58 -3.03 8.87
C ILE A 224 5.95 -2.72 9.47
N LEU A 225 6.97 -3.49 9.08
CA LEU A 225 8.35 -3.27 9.51
C LEU A 225 8.83 -1.89 9.09
N LEU A 226 8.62 -1.54 7.82
CA LEU A 226 9.00 -0.26 7.24
C LEU A 226 8.25 0.92 7.87
N ARG A 227 6.96 0.77 8.16
CA ARG A 227 6.16 1.85 8.77
C ARG A 227 6.52 2.13 10.22
N SER A 228 6.78 1.08 11.00
CA SER A 228 6.76 1.18 12.47
C SER A 228 8.12 0.97 13.12
N TYR A 229 9.07 0.32 12.43
CA TYR A 229 10.30 -0.19 13.03
C TYR A 229 11.52 -0.01 12.11
N GLU A 230 11.43 0.99 11.25
CA GLU A 230 12.46 1.31 10.27
C GLU A 230 13.85 1.53 10.88
N ARG A 231 13.93 2.06 12.10
CA ARG A 231 15.19 2.31 12.83
C ARG A 231 16.03 1.06 13.08
N TYR A 232 15.45 -0.12 12.92
CA TYR A 232 16.13 -1.40 13.12
C TYR A 232 16.72 -1.97 11.82
N LEU A 233 16.40 -1.40 10.65
CA LEU A 233 16.93 -1.86 9.37
C LEU A 233 18.27 -1.19 9.07
N ASP A 234 19.27 -2.02 8.76
CA ASP A 234 20.54 -1.55 8.21
C ASP A 234 20.47 -1.40 6.68
N ASN A 235 21.53 -0.85 6.10
CA ASN A 235 21.58 -0.60 4.66
C ASN A 235 21.53 -1.91 3.86
N ASP A 236 22.10 -3.00 4.38
CA ASP A 236 22.14 -4.30 3.71
C ASP A 236 20.75 -4.93 3.67
N SER A 237 19.99 -4.82 4.77
CA SER A 237 18.58 -5.21 4.84
C SER A 237 17.73 -4.44 3.83
N VAL A 238 17.94 -3.12 3.72
CA VAL A 238 17.22 -2.28 2.73
C VAL A 238 17.57 -2.70 1.30
N ALA A 239 18.85 -2.94 1.00
CA ALA A 239 19.27 -3.42 -0.32
C ALA A 239 18.67 -4.79 -0.66
N ALA A 240 18.62 -5.71 0.31
CA ALA A 240 18.00 -7.02 0.15
C ALA A 240 16.49 -6.91 -0.10
N ILE A 241 15.79 -6.02 0.63
CA ILE A 241 14.37 -5.73 0.41
C ILE A 241 14.14 -5.17 -1.01
N LEU A 242 14.93 -4.17 -1.44
CA LEU A 242 14.82 -3.59 -2.79
C LEU A 242 15.08 -4.62 -3.90
N THR A 243 16.01 -5.54 -3.67
CA THR A 243 16.27 -6.66 -4.60
C THR A 243 15.04 -7.55 -4.73
N GLN A 244 14.39 -7.91 -3.60
CA GLN A 244 13.15 -8.71 -3.66
C GLN A 244 11.97 -7.93 -4.22
N MET A 245 11.88 -6.62 -3.99
CA MET A 245 10.86 -5.77 -4.64
C MET A 245 11.02 -5.82 -6.16
N SER A 246 12.26 -5.78 -6.66
CA SER A 246 12.55 -5.85 -8.10
C SER A 246 12.09 -7.18 -8.70
N HIS A 247 12.38 -8.31 -8.03
CA HIS A 247 11.88 -9.61 -8.45
C HIS A 247 10.34 -9.66 -8.43
N ALA A 248 9.70 -9.17 -7.36
CA ALA A 248 8.25 -9.16 -7.26
C ALA A 248 7.57 -8.31 -8.35
N LEU A 249 8.12 -7.12 -8.66
CA LEU A 249 7.64 -6.26 -9.74
C LEU A 249 7.76 -6.93 -11.12
N HIS A 250 8.81 -7.74 -11.32
CA HIS A 250 9.02 -8.47 -12.56
C HIS A 250 8.09 -9.69 -12.68
N ASP A 251 8.06 -10.54 -11.65
CA ASP A 251 7.42 -11.86 -11.67
C ASP A 251 5.89 -11.77 -11.47
N HIS A 252 5.42 -10.78 -10.70
CA HIS A 252 4.00 -10.56 -10.43
C HIS A 252 3.44 -9.32 -11.12
N ARG A 253 4.05 -8.88 -12.23
CA ARG A 253 3.65 -7.67 -12.96
C ARG A 253 2.15 -7.60 -13.29
N GLU A 254 1.47 -8.74 -13.39
CA GLU A 254 0.05 -8.85 -13.76
C GLU A 254 -0.89 -8.92 -12.54
N ASN A 255 -0.35 -9.19 -11.33
CA ASN A 255 -1.13 -9.31 -10.11
C ASN A 255 -1.20 -7.97 -9.36
N ALA A 256 -2.35 -7.30 -9.44
CA ALA A 256 -2.56 -6.02 -8.78
C ALA A 256 -2.45 -6.07 -7.25
N GLY A 257 -2.79 -7.20 -6.61
CA GLY A 257 -2.69 -7.37 -5.16
C GLY A 257 -1.25 -7.32 -4.67
N VAL A 258 -0.39 -8.16 -5.25
CA VAL A 258 1.05 -8.19 -4.92
C VAL A 258 1.70 -6.85 -5.24
N ILE A 259 1.44 -6.30 -6.42
CA ILE A 259 2.02 -5.02 -6.85
C ILE A 259 1.59 -3.87 -5.93
N GLY A 260 0.32 -3.86 -5.49
CA GLY A 260 -0.19 -2.87 -4.54
C GLY A 260 0.60 -2.87 -3.23
N GLU A 261 0.85 -4.06 -2.67
CA GLU A 261 1.62 -4.20 -1.43
C GLU A 261 3.10 -3.84 -1.60
N VAL A 262 3.71 -4.20 -2.74
CA VAL A 262 5.10 -3.80 -3.07
C VAL A 262 5.22 -2.28 -3.18
N PHE A 263 4.25 -1.62 -3.84
CA PHE A 263 4.23 -0.16 -3.98
C PHE A 263 4.03 0.55 -2.65
N GLU A 264 3.17 0.02 -1.78
CA GLU A 264 2.97 0.55 -0.43
C GLU A 264 4.27 0.43 0.41
N ALA A 265 4.92 -0.73 0.38
CA ALA A 265 6.22 -0.94 1.05
C ALA A 265 7.29 0.04 0.51
N LEU A 266 7.40 0.19 -0.80
CA LEU A 266 8.34 1.13 -1.42
C LEU A 266 8.03 2.60 -1.05
N SER A 267 6.75 2.94 -0.90
CA SER A 267 6.30 4.26 -0.46
C SER A 267 6.82 4.57 0.94
N TYR A 268 6.74 3.62 1.88
CA TYR A 268 7.28 3.81 3.23
C TYR A 268 8.80 3.98 3.22
N LEU A 269 9.53 3.19 2.43
CA LEU A 269 10.99 3.33 2.26
C LEU A 269 11.39 4.72 1.77
N ILE A 270 10.67 5.25 0.77
CA ILE A 270 10.95 6.57 0.21
C ILE A 270 10.57 7.70 1.19
N GLN A 271 9.50 7.52 2.00
CA GLN A 271 9.00 8.55 2.91
C GLN A 271 9.86 8.74 4.16
N HIS A 272 10.32 7.66 4.78
CA HIS A 272 10.83 7.72 6.15
C HIS A 272 12.35 7.47 6.30
N HIS A 273 12.97 6.67 5.43
CA HIS A 273 14.41 6.37 5.52
C HIS A 273 15.28 7.50 5.01
N ARG A 274 16.60 7.34 5.17
CA ARG A 274 17.67 8.02 4.42
C ARG A 274 17.34 7.92 2.91
N ARG A 275 16.38 8.73 2.47
CA ARG A 275 15.73 8.69 1.16
C ARG A 275 16.76 8.74 0.06
N GLU A 276 17.86 9.44 0.32
CA GLU A 276 19.02 9.53 -0.55
C GLU A 276 19.65 8.16 -0.84
N GLN A 277 19.79 7.26 0.14
CA GLN A 277 20.35 5.92 -0.08
C GLN A 277 19.40 5.01 -0.85
N VAL A 278 18.11 4.98 -0.49
CA VAL A 278 17.08 4.20 -1.20
C VAL A 278 16.97 4.69 -2.64
N VAL A 279 16.88 6.01 -2.83
CA VAL A 279 16.87 6.63 -4.16
C VAL A 279 18.16 6.31 -4.89
N THR A 280 19.34 6.46 -4.28
CA THR A 280 20.62 6.08 -4.92
C THR A 280 20.59 4.63 -5.38
N SER A 281 20.11 3.69 -4.55
CA SER A 281 19.99 2.28 -4.93
C SER A 281 18.99 2.05 -6.06
N MET A 282 17.87 2.78 -6.10
CA MET A 282 16.92 2.71 -7.21
C MET A 282 17.48 3.31 -8.51
N LEU A 283 18.45 4.22 -8.39
CA LEU A 283 19.11 4.90 -9.51
C LEU A 283 20.34 4.16 -10.02
N VAL A 284 20.95 3.30 -9.20
CA VAL A 284 21.97 2.35 -9.64
C VAL A 284 21.28 1.46 -10.68
N ASP A 285 21.58 1.70 -11.97
CA ASP A 285 21.05 1.06 -13.19
C ASP A 285 19.62 1.40 -13.67
N GLY A 286 18.77 1.97 -12.81
CA GLY A 286 17.41 2.39 -13.16
C GLY A 286 16.43 1.23 -13.40
N SER A 287 16.80 -0.01 -13.05
CA SER A 287 15.99 -1.23 -13.25
C SER A 287 14.63 -1.14 -12.55
N ILE A 288 14.60 -0.74 -11.28
CA ILE A 288 13.36 -0.57 -10.51
C ILE A 288 12.46 0.47 -11.17
N ILE A 289 13.03 1.59 -11.66
CA ILE A 289 12.25 2.63 -12.35
C ILE A 289 11.62 2.08 -13.63
N ARG A 290 12.37 1.31 -14.44
CA ARG A 290 11.82 0.65 -15.64
C ARG A 290 10.71 -0.35 -15.31
N LEU A 291 10.87 -1.13 -14.23
CA LEU A 291 9.86 -2.06 -13.76
C LEU A 291 8.59 -1.32 -13.31
N ILE A 292 8.72 -0.24 -12.53
CA ILE A 292 7.57 0.60 -12.14
C ILE A 292 6.86 1.17 -13.38
N LEU A 293 7.60 1.68 -14.36
CA LEU A 293 7.02 2.21 -15.60
C LEU A 293 6.30 1.13 -16.42
N SER A 294 6.88 -0.08 -16.50
CA SER A 294 6.25 -1.24 -17.15
C SER A 294 4.93 -1.64 -16.47
N VAL A 295 4.92 -1.67 -15.13
CA VAL A 295 3.72 -1.93 -14.32
C VAL A 295 2.66 -0.85 -14.54
N ILE A 296 3.04 0.44 -14.56
CA ILE A 296 2.13 1.56 -14.84
C ILE A 296 1.48 1.40 -16.22
N GLU A 297 2.26 1.05 -17.24
CA GLU A 297 1.78 0.82 -18.60
C GLU A 297 0.80 -0.34 -18.68
N PHE A 298 1.12 -1.47 -18.02
CA PHE A 298 0.26 -2.65 -18.03
C PHE A 298 -1.06 -2.40 -17.29
N HIS A 299 -1.02 -1.74 -16.14
CA HIS A 299 -2.18 -1.57 -15.26
C HIS A 299 -3.08 -0.38 -15.58
N VAL A 300 -2.73 0.43 -16.57
CA VAL A 300 -3.47 1.67 -16.88
C VAL A 300 -4.96 1.45 -17.16
N LEU A 301 -5.32 0.33 -17.78
CA LEU A 301 -6.70 -0.05 -18.06
C LEU A 301 -7.29 -1.02 -17.02
N PRO A 302 -6.65 -2.15 -16.67
CA PRO A 302 -7.29 -3.13 -15.79
C PRO A 302 -7.38 -2.63 -14.34
N HIS A 303 -6.36 -1.90 -13.87
CA HIS A 303 -6.26 -1.46 -12.47
C HIS A 303 -5.66 -0.04 -12.36
N PRO A 304 -6.42 1.03 -12.73
CA PRO A 304 -5.92 2.40 -12.75
C PRO A 304 -5.33 2.90 -11.42
N SER A 305 -5.80 2.35 -10.29
CA SER A 305 -5.28 2.67 -8.95
C SER A 305 -3.82 2.24 -8.76
N ILE A 306 -3.38 1.15 -9.40
CA ILE A 306 -2.00 0.67 -9.37
C ILE A 306 -1.11 1.63 -10.16
N SER A 307 -1.52 2.03 -11.36
CA SER A 307 -0.80 3.03 -12.15
C SER A 307 -0.73 4.38 -11.42
N GLU A 308 -1.80 4.78 -10.74
CA GLU A 308 -1.82 6.00 -9.91
C GLU A 308 -0.80 5.92 -8.77
N HIS A 309 -0.75 4.78 -8.07
CA HIS A 309 0.22 4.56 -6.99
C HIS A 309 1.66 4.59 -7.53
N GLY A 310 1.94 3.89 -8.63
CA GLY A 310 3.24 3.92 -9.31
C GLY A 310 3.69 5.34 -9.68
N LEU A 311 2.80 6.16 -10.22
CA LEU A 311 3.10 7.56 -10.56
C LEU A 311 3.36 8.42 -9.32
N LYS A 312 2.60 8.23 -8.25
CA LYS A 312 2.84 8.91 -6.96
C LYS A 312 4.20 8.52 -6.38
N LEU A 313 4.62 7.26 -6.52
CA LEU A 313 5.97 6.81 -6.12
C LEU A 313 7.05 7.53 -6.93
N LEU A 314 6.96 7.53 -8.26
CA LEU A 314 7.95 8.22 -9.09
C LEU A 314 7.99 9.72 -8.84
N THR A 315 6.84 10.36 -8.59
CA THR A 315 6.76 11.77 -8.20
C THR A 315 7.47 12.02 -6.86
N ARG A 316 7.29 11.11 -5.89
CA ARG A 316 8.02 11.15 -4.62
C ARG A 316 9.50 10.92 -4.80
N VAL A 317 9.95 10.05 -5.70
CA VAL A 317 11.39 9.90 -5.99
C VAL A 317 11.97 11.24 -6.48
N GLN A 318 11.24 11.96 -7.34
CA GLN A 318 11.68 13.23 -7.93
C GLN A 318 11.54 14.47 -7.03
N SER A 319 10.83 14.41 -5.90
CA SER A 319 10.42 15.62 -5.16
C SER A 319 11.48 16.33 -4.32
N LYS A 320 12.71 15.81 -4.24
CA LYS A 320 13.81 16.46 -3.49
C LYS A 320 14.63 17.37 -4.39
N ARG A 321 14.98 18.55 -3.86
CA ARG A 321 15.69 19.65 -4.54
C ARG A 321 17.09 19.30 -5.05
N THR A 322 17.65 18.15 -4.69
CA THR A 322 19.04 17.73 -4.97
C THR A 322 19.17 16.65 -6.05
N ASP A 323 18.07 16.05 -6.52
CA ASP A 323 18.15 14.79 -7.25
C ASP A 323 17.94 14.98 -8.76
N ASP A 324 18.80 15.79 -9.38
CA ASP A 324 18.90 15.90 -10.85
C ASP A 324 19.16 14.54 -11.49
N VAL A 325 19.91 13.69 -10.78
CA VAL A 325 20.18 12.30 -11.16
C VAL A 325 18.88 11.49 -11.21
N ALA A 326 17.96 11.70 -10.27
CA ALA A 326 16.69 10.97 -10.27
C ALA A 326 15.80 11.36 -11.44
N LYS A 327 15.69 12.66 -11.72
CA LYS A 327 14.94 13.15 -12.88
C LYS A 327 15.57 12.66 -14.19
N ALA A 328 16.90 12.74 -14.30
CA ALA A 328 17.63 12.27 -15.47
C ALA A 328 17.43 10.77 -15.72
N GLU A 329 17.46 9.94 -14.66
CA GLU A 329 17.26 8.50 -14.80
C GLU A 329 15.81 8.15 -15.16
N VAL A 330 14.81 8.85 -14.58
CA VAL A 330 13.40 8.70 -14.99
C VAL A 330 13.21 9.03 -16.47
N ILE A 331 13.85 10.09 -16.96
CA ILE A 331 13.82 10.45 -18.38
C ILE A 331 14.51 9.37 -19.22
N LYS A 332 15.70 8.93 -18.83
CA LYS A 332 16.46 7.86 -19.49
C LYS A 332 15.72 6.53 -19.54
N CYS A 333 14.86 6.25 -18.56
CA CYS A 333 14.00 5.07 -18.51
C CYS A 333 12.71 5.21 -19.37
N GLY A 334 12.51 6.33 -20.07
CA GLY A 334 11.34 6.56 -20.92
C GLY A 334 10.09 7.02 -20.17
N GLY A 335 10.25 7.58 -18.96
CA GLY A 335 9.11 8.00 -18.14
C GLY A 335 8.16 9.00 -18.80
N ILE A 336 8.70 9.91 -19.62
CA ILE A 336 7.88 10.88 -20.39
C ILE A 336 7.02 10.13 -21.41
N ASP A 337 7.60 9.22 -22.19
CA ASP A 337 6.88 8.50 -23.25
C ASP A 337 5.79 7.60 -22.67
N VAL A 338 6.07 6.87 -21.59
CA VAL A 338 5.08 6.03 -20.91
C VAL A 338 3.91 6.89 -20.42
N VAL A 339 4.18 7.99 -19.72
CA VAL A 339 3.10 8.84 -19.17
C VAL A 339 2.33 9.56 -20.26
N VAL A 340 3.01 10.22 -21.19
CA VAL A 340 2.37 11.07 -22.20
C VAL A 340 1.73 10.23 -23.32
N LEU A 341 2.47 9.29 -23.89
CA LEU A 341 2.02 8.55 -25.07
C LEU A 341 1.14 7.36 -24.70
N LYS A 342 1.41 6.69 -23.58
CA LYS A 342 0.73 5.43 -23.24
C LYS A 342 -0.35 5.58 -22.18
N VAL A 343 -0.14 6.44 -21.17
CA VAL A 343 -1.10 6.66 -20.09
C VAL A 343 -2.10 7.76 -20.45
N MET A 344 -1.68 9.02 -20.60
CA MET A 344 -2.58 10.18 -20.72
C MET A 344 -3.48 10.17 -21.97
N ARG A 345 -3.05 9.51 -23.05
CA ARG A 345 -3.82 9.37 -24.29
C ARG A 345 -4.97 8.37 -24.20
N GLN A 346 -5.06 7.60 -23.12
CA GLN A 346 -6.20 6.70 -22.92
C GLN A 346 -7.48 7.52 -22.70
N SER A 347 -8.54 7.17 -23.43
CA SER A 347 -9.80 7.92 -23.44
C SER A 347 -10.64 7.71 -22.17
N LYS A 348 -10.44 6.60 -21.46
CA LYS A 348 -11.25 6.18 -20.30
C LYS A 348 -10.56 6.40 -18.94
N LEU A 349 -9.63 7.34 -18.83
CA LEU A 349 -8.90 7.56 -17.60
C LEU A 349 -9.79 8.17 -16.51
N ILE A 350 -9.61 7.68 -15.29
CA ILE A 350 -10.16 8.32 -14.10
C ILE A 350 -9.39 9.61 -13.80
N HIS A 351 -10.10 10.60 -13.26
CA HIS A 351 -9.55 11.92 -12.96
C HIS A 351 -8.39 11.87 -11.95
N THR A 352 -8.37 10.93 -11.02
CA THR A 352 -7.27 10.77 -10.03
C THR A 352 -5.96 10.35 -10.69
N LEU A 353 -6.02 9.43 -11.66
CA LEU A 353 -4.86 8.99 -12.43
C LEU A 353 -4.31 10.11 -13.31
N LEU A 354 -5.18 10.87 -13.98
CA LEU A 354 -4.77 12.06 -14.75
C LEU A 354 -4.11 13.13 -13.87
N ALA A 355 -4.66 13.39 -12.68
CA ALA A 355 -4.03 14.30 -11.72
C ALA A 355 -2.62 13.80 -11.31
N ALA A 356 -2.45 12.49 -11.11
CA ALA A 356 -1.14 11.91 -10.82
C ALA A 356 -0.16 12.03 -12.01
N CYS A 357 -0.62 11.86 -13.25
CA CYS A 357 0.18 12.11 -14.45
C CYS A 357 0.66 13.57 -14.54
N CYS A 358 -0.26 14.52 -14.34
CA CYS A 358 0.09 15.94 -14.35
C CYS A 358 1.07 16.29 -13.22
N SER A 359 0.87 15.76 -12.02
CA SER A 359 1.78 15.95 -10.88
C SER A 359 3.18 15.41 -11.16
N PHE A 360 3.28 14.22 -11.78
CA PHE A 360 4.54 13.63 -12.22
C PHE A 360 5.26 14.54 -13.23
N LEU A 361 4.56 15.02 -14.27
CA LEU A 361 5.14 15.89 -15.29
C LEU A 361 5.55 17.26 -14.73
N ALA A 362 4.75 17.82 -13.83
CA ALA A 362 5.08 19.06 -13.12
C ALA A 362 6.39 18.90 -12.35
N GLN A 363 6.50 17.84 -11.54
CA GLN A 363 7.69 17.59 -10.74
C GLN A 363 8.94 17.35 -11.61
N LEU A 364 8.78 16.66 -12.74
CA LEU A 364 9.87 16.45 -13.69
C LEU A 364 10.33 17.78 -14.31
N ALA A 365 9.38 18.69 -14.60
CA ALA A 365 9.65 20.00 -15.16
C ALA A 365 10.22 21.01 -14.14
N VAL A 366 10.11 20.84 -12.83
CA VAL A 366 10.64 21.85 -11.87
C VAL A 366 12.17 22.02 -12.00
N ARG A 367 12.65 23.27 -12.15
CA ARG A 367 14.09 23.58 -12.19
C ARG A 367 14.76 23.45 -10.81
N PRO A 368 15.96 22.86 -10.74
CA PRO A 368 16.84 22.98 -9.59
C PRO A 368 17.45 24.39 -9.52
N MET A 369 17.49 25.00 -8.33
CA MET A 369 18.03 26.36 -8.13
C MET A 369 19.54 26.50 -8.47
N GLN A 370 20.27 25.39 -8.63
CA GLN A 370 21.74 25.40 -8.75
C GLN A 370 22.27 24.67 -9.99
N SER A 371 21.40 24.15 -10.88
CA SER A 371 21.88 23.43 -12.07
C SER A 371 22.16 24.36 -13.25
N SER A 372 23.43 24.38 -13.64
CA SER A 372 23.96 24.90 -14.91
C SER A 372 23.74 23.91 -16.08
N SER A 373 23.15 22.73 -15.80
CA SER A 373 22.80 21.69 -16.75
C SER A 373 21.76 22.19 -17.77
N SER A 374 22.12 22.15 -19.04
CA SER A 374 21.38 22.65 -20.21
C SER A 374 20.26 21.72 -20.72
N SER A 375 19.96 20.62 -20.01
CA SER A 375 18.89 19.71 -20.43
C SER A 375 17.52 20.33 -20.15
N ASN A 376 16.87 20.81 -21.20
CA ASN A 376 15.54 21.40 -21.11
C ASN A 376 14.47 20.29 -21.07
N VAL A 377 14.25 19.74 -19.88
CA VAL A 377 13.24 18.71 -19.63
C VAL A 377 11.85 19.13 -20.12
N ALA A 378 11.49 20.41 -19.97
CA ALA A 378 10.21 20.93 -20.47
C ALA A 378 10.11 20.84 -22.00
N ALA A 379 11.22 21.07 -22.74
CA ALA A 379 11.24 20.86 -24.17
C ALA A 379 11.04 19.38 -24.54
N SER A 380 11.60 18.43 -23.79
CA SER A 380 11.36 17.00 -23.99
C SER A 380 9.90 16.61 -23.74
N ILE A 381 9.28 17.15 -22.69
CA ILE A 381 7.86 16.93 -22.40
C ILE A 381 6.99 17.45 -23.56
N VAL A 382 7.27 18.65 -24.07
CA VAL A 382 6.53 19.24 -25.20
C VAL A 382 6.81 18.49 -26.51
N ALA A 383 8.04 18.04 -26.75
CA ALA A 383 8.36 17.23 -27.93
C ALA A 383 7.59 15.89 -27.95
N ALA A 384 7.30 15.31 -26.78
CA ALA A 384 6.44 14.14 -26.65
C ALA A 384 4.94 14.45 -26.79
N GLY A 385 4.55 15.73 -26.89
CA GLY A 385 3.17 16.20 -26.93
C GLY A 385 2.50 16.27 -25.55
N GLY A 386 3.29 16.41 -24.48
CA GLY A 386 2.79 16.48 -23.12
C GLY A 386 1.93 17.71 -22.83
N ASP A 387 2.23 18.85 -23.45
CA ASP A 387 1.41 20.07 -23.38
C ASP A 387 0.00 19.86 -23.92
N ALA A 388 -0.13 19.25 -25.11
CA ALA A 388 -1.43 18.90 -25.67
C ALA A 388 -2.19 17.88 -24.81
N ALA A 389 -1.49 16.87 -24.26
CA ALA A 389 -2.09 15.88 -23.37
C ALA A 389 -2.59 16.50 -22.04
N ILE A 390 -1.83 17.44 -21.47
CA ILE A 390 -2.23 18.17 -20.25
C ILE A 390 -3.46 19.04 -20.53
N VAL A 391 -3.46 19.77 -21.64
CA VAL A 391 -4.60 20.62 -22.04
C VAL A 391 -5.86 19.79 -22.27
N ASP A 392 -5.73 18.67 -22.97
CA ASP A 392 -6.84 17.75 -23.18
C ASP A 392 -7.37 17.17 -21.86
N ALA A 393 -6.49 16.83 -20.90
CA ALA A 393 -6.90 16.40 -19.56
C ALA A 393 -7.67 17.50 -18.80
N MET A 394 -7.22 18.76 -18.89
CA MET A 394 -7.94 19.91 -18.31
C MET A 394 -9.33 20.07 -18.92
N ASN A 395 -9.45 19.95 -20.25
CA ASN A 395 -10.72 20.11 -20.95
C ASN A 395 -11.70 18.95 -20.66
N ARG A 396 -11.20 17.71 -20.60
CA ARG A 396 -12.03 16.53 -20.27
C ARG A 396 -12.55 16.53 -18.84
N HIS A 397 -11.81 17.15 -17.91
CA HIS A 397 -12.12 17.13 -16.48
C HIS A 397 -12.21 18.53 -15.86
N LEU A 398 -12.92 19.45 -16.51
CA LEU A 398 -13.16 20.82 -16.02
C LEU A 398 -13.66 20.86 -14.58
N GLY A 399 -14.55 19.96 -14.18
CA GLY A 399 -15.09 19.89 -12.82
C GLY A 399 -14.15 19.30 -11.75
N SER A 400 -13.01 18.70 -12.13
CA SER A 400 -12.09 18.07 -11.19
C SER A 400 -11.00 19.06 -10.74
N GLU A 401 -11.19 19.64 -9.56
CA GLU A 401 -10.23 20.59 -8.98
C GLU A 401 -8.81 20.02 -8.93
N ALA A 402 -8.65 18.75 -8.55
CA ALA A 402 -7.35 18.09 -8.49
C ALA A 402 -6.65 17.98 -9.86
N VAL A 403 -7.39 17.69 -10.94
CA VAL A 403 -6.81 17.66 -12.29
C VAL A 403 -6.40 19.06 -12.71
N GLN A 404 -7.27 20.05 -12.50
CA GLN A 404 -6.98 21.43 -12.88
C GLN A 404 -5.77 22.00 -12.15
N GLU A 405 -5.65 21.75 -10.84
CA GLU A 405 -4.52 22.21 -10.04
C GLU A 405 -3.20 21.60 -10.52
N GLN A 406 -3.14 20.27 -10.64
CA GLN A 406 -1.92 19.58 -11.02
C GLN A 406 -1.53 19.86 -12.48
N ALA A 407 -2.50 19.96 -13.38
CA ALA A 407 -2.27 20.35 -14.78
C ALA A 407 -1.75 21.79 -14.89
N SER A 408 -2.32 22.71 -14.13
CA SER A 408 -1.86 24.10 -14.10
C SER A 408 -0.45 24.23 -13.54
N GLU A 409 -0.11 23.45 -12.50
CA GLU A 409 1.26 23.40 -11.97
C GLU A 409 2.25 22.83 -13.00
N ALA A 410 1.84 21.83 -13.79
CA ALA A 410 2.66 21.29 -14.88
C ALA A 410 2.95 22.34 -15.96
N LEU A 411 1.91 23.05 -16.42
CA LEU A 411 2.05 24.14 -17.41
C LEU A 411 2.95 25.26 -16.87
N LYS A 412 2.76 25.68 -15.62
CA LYS A 412 3.64 26.65 -14.95
C LYS A 412 5.08 26.17 -14.89
N SER A 413 5.32 24.94 -14.45
CA SER A 413 6.67 24.40 -14.30
C SER A 413 7.39 24.30 -15.64
N MET A 414 6.65 23.97 -16.71
CA MET A 414 7.19 24.04 -18.06
C MET A 414 7.50 25.48 -18.48
N ALA A 415 6.65 26.46 -18.15
CA ALA A 415 6.85 27.87 -18.50
C ALA A 415 7.97 28.57 -17.69
N ASP A 416 8.26 28.13 -16.45
CA ASP A 416 9.26 28.72 -15.56
C ASP A 416 10.71 28.38 -15.96
N ASN A 417 10.92 27.30 -16.71
CA ASN A 417 12.25 26.75 -17.03
C ASN A 417 13.16 27.62 -17.94
N GLY A 418 12.87 28.90 -18.13
CA GLY A 418 13.64 29.78 -19.01
C GLY A 418 13.63 29.29 -20.45
N VAL A 419 12.48 28.77 -20.87
CA VAL A 419 12.37 28.02 -22.11
C VAL A 419 12.65 28.90 -23.31
N GLY A 420 13.30 28.35 -24.34
CA GLY A 420 13.27 28.97 -25.65
C GLY A 420 11.82 29.24 -26.06
N ASP A 421 11.57 30.38 -26.68
CA ASP A 421 10.23 30.84 -27.08
C ASP A 421 9.37 29.79 -27.83
N GLU A 422 9.99 28.75 -28.39
CA GLU A 422 9.34 27.64 -29.08
C GLU A 422 8.43 26.79 -28.19
N THR A 423 8.87 26.34 -27.01
CA THR A 423 8.02 25.53 -26.12
C THR A 423 6.81 26.31 -25.65
N LEU A 424 7.00 27.59 -25.32
CA LEU A 424 5.89 28.46 -24.94
C LEU A 424 4.95 28.70 -26.12
N SER A 425 5.48 28.85 -27.33
CA SER A 425 4.67 28.92 -28.56
C SER A 425 3.88 27.62 -28.78
N ASN A 426 4.46 26.45 -28.53
CA ASN A 426 3.78 25.15 -28.63
C ASN A 426 2.65 25.03 -27.61
N MET A 427 2.90 25.38 -26.34
CA MET A 427 1.87 25.40 -25.31
C MET A 427 0.68 26.31 -25.67
N ILE A 428 0.97 27.48 -26.27
CA ILE A 428 -0.08 28.40 -26.74
C ILE A 428 -0.88 27.76 -27.87
N ARG A 429 -0.22 27.12 -28.84
CA ARG A 429 -0.90 26.41 -29.95
C ARG A 429 -1.73 25.22 -29.45
N ALA A 430 -1.28 24.55 -28.40
CA ALA A 430 -2.01 23.47 -27.75
C ALA A 430 -3.27 23.95 -27.01
N GLY A 431 -3.43 25.26 -26.79
CA GLY A 431 -4.61 25.84 -26.14
C GLY A 431 -4.46 26.08 -24.64
N ALA A 432 -3.24 26.02 -24.09
CA ALA A 432 -2.99 26.13 -22.65
C ALA A 432 -3.62 27.37 -21.99
N ILE A 433 -3.60 28.52 -22.67
CA ILE A 433 -4.19 29.76 -22.12
C ILE A 433 -5.70 29.64 -21.97
N ALA A 434 -6.39 29.11 -22.97
CA ALA A 434 -7.84 28.97 -22.95
C ALA A 434 -8.28 27.97 -21.85
N SER A 435 -7.56 26.86 -21.72
CA SER A 435 -7.85 25.86 -20.69
C SER A 435 -7.55 26.37 -19.28
N LEU A 436 -6.49 27.15 -19.08
CA LEU A 436 -6.22 27.82 -17.79
C LEU A 436 -7.32 28.82 -17.42
N ALA A 437 -7.80 29.61 -18.38
CA ALA A 437 -8.91 30.54 -18.13
C ALA A 437 -10.19 29.79 -17.75
N ALA A 438 -10.56 28.75 -18.50
CA ALA A 438 -11.72 27.91 -18.19
C ALA A 438 -11.61 27.23 -16.81
N ALA A 439 -10.42 26.75 -16.45
CA ALA A 439 -10.15 26.16 -15.14
C ALA A 439 -10.34 27.18 -14.01
N SER A 440 -9.82 28.39 -14.19
CA SER A 440 -9.97 29.49 -13.25
C SER A 440 -11.42 29.97 -13.08
N GLU A 441 -12.19 30.03 -14.17
CA GLU A 441 -13.61 30.36 -14.14
C GLU A 441 -14.44 29.28 -13.42
N THR A 442 -14.07 28.01 -13.62
CA THR A 442 -14.74 26.87 -12.99
C THR A 442 -14.38 26.75 -11.50
N HIS A 443 -13.13 27.05 -11.13
CA HIS A 443 -12.60 26.95 -9.76
C HIS A 443 -12.03 28.28 -9.24
N PRO A 444 -12.86 29.34 -9.12
CA PRO A 444 -12.39 30.69 -8.80
C PRO A 444 -11.78 30.81 -7.40
N ARG A 445 -12.08 29.86 -6.50
CA ARG A 445 -11.56 29.83 -5.12
C ARG A 445 -10.26 29.05 -4.97
N ASN A 446 -9.84 28.28 -5.98
CA ASN A 446 -8.57 27.56 -5.91
C ASN A 446 -7.42 28.51 -6.21
N VAL A 447 -6.70 28.92 -5.17
CA VAL A 447 -5.60 29.88 -5.27
C VAL A 447 -4.45 29.33 -6.11
N ALA A 448 -4.20 28.01 -6.07
CA ALA A 448 -3.10 27.40 -6.81
C ALA A 448 -3.34 27.46 -8.32
N ILE A 449 -4.52 27.06 -8.81
CA ILE A 449 -4.89 27.14 -10.24
C ILE A 449 -4.68 28.55 -10.77
N ASN A 450 -5.22 29.54 -10.07
CA ASN A 450 -5.18 30.91 -10.53
C ASN A 450 -3.77 31.52 -10.45
N SER A 451 -3.02 31.23 -9.38
CA SER A 451 -1.61 31.64 -9.26
C SER A 451 -0.77 31.06 -10.40
N ASN A 452 -1.00 29.79 -10.75
CA ASN A 452 -0.32 29.10 -11.84
C ASN A 452 -0.70 29.66 -13.21
N ALA A 453 -1.99 29.95 -13.43
CA ALA A 453 -2.47 30.61 -14.65
C ALA A 453 -1.82 32.00 -14.85
N CYS A 454 -1.81 32.84 -13.80
CA CYS A 454 -1.17 34.15 -13.85
C CYS A 454 0.34 34.04 -14.14
N PHE A 455 1.01 33.02 -13.61
CA PHE A 455 2.43 32.79 -13.89
C PHE A 455 2.68 32.52 -15.37
N VAL A 456 1.94 31.56 -15.96
CA VAL A 456 2.06 31.22 -17.37
C VAL A 456 1.79 32.44 -18.26
N LEU A 457 0.75 33.22 -17.95
CA LEU A 457 0.43 34.46 -18.69
C LEU A 457 1.57 35.48 -18.66
N ARG A 458 2.21 35.69 -17.50
CA ARG A 458 3.37 36.58 -17.38
C ARG A 458 4.57 36.08 -18.19
N SER A 459 4.78 34.77 -18.25
CA SER A 459 5.84 34.20 -19.10
C SER A 459 5.55 34.45 -20.58
N VAL A 460 4.30 34.30 -21.02
CA VAL A 460 3.88 34.61 -22.40
C VAL A 460 4.07 36.09 -22.71
N GLU A 461 3.70 36.98 -21.79
CA GLU A 461 3.89 38.42 -21.96
C GLU A 461 5.37 38.78 -22.13
N LYS A 462 6.26 38.22 -21.31
CA LYS A 462 7.71 38.41 -21.43
C LYS A 462 8.25 37.95 -22.78
N MET A 463 7.81 36.79 -23.27
CA MET A 463 8.16 36.27 -24.60
C MET A 463 7.65 37.18 -25.73
N VAL A 464 6.42 37.68 -25.63
CA VAL A 464 5.87 38.62 -26.61
C VAL A 464 6.64 39.94 -26.60
N ALA A 465 6.98 40.46 -25.42
CA ALA A 465 7.75 41.69 -25.26
C ALA A 465 9.17 41.57 -25.83
N SER A 466 9.85 40.44 -25.63
CA SER A 466 11.17 40.17 -26.22
C SER A 466 11.09 40.03 -27.75
N ARG A 467 10.01 39.44 -28.30
CA ARG A 467 9.80 39.29 -29.75
C ARG A 467 9.25 40.52 -30.45
N ARG A 468 8.55 41.43 -29.76
CA ARG A 468 8.10 42.72 -30.32
C ARG A 468 9.27 43.61 -30.76
N MET A 469 10.49 43.32 -30.31
CA MET A 469 11.72 43.92 -30.88
C MET A 469 12.17 43.29 -32.21
N ARG A 470 11.56 42.20 -32.71
CA ARG A 470 12.11 41.42 -33.84
C ARG A 470 11.18 41.01 -34.99
N THR A 471 9.84 41.03 -34.96
CA THR A 471 9.00 40.97 -36.20
C THR A 471 7.48 41.01 -35.92
N THR A 472 6.71 41.51 -36.89
CA THR A 472 5.32 41.99 -36.79
C THR A 472 4.20 40.98 -37.09
N HIS A 473 4.46 39.76 -37.61
CA HIS A 473 3.38 38.91 -38.17
C HIS A 473 2.81 37.81 -37.24
N HIS A 474 3.45 37.48 -36.11
CA HIS A 474 2.94 36.51 -35.11
C HIS A 474 1.97 37.14 -34.09
N CYS A 475 1.63 38.42 -34.26
CA CYS A 475 1.04 39.27 -33.22
C CYS A 475 -0.45 39.07 -32.95
N GLU A 476 -1.28 38.57 -33.87
CA GLU A 476 -2.75 38.62 -33.70
C GLU A 476 -3.30 37.56 -32.73
N LEU A 477 -2.85 36.30 -32.83
CA LEU A 477 -3.20 35.24 -31.89
C LEU A 477 -2.64 35.54 -30.48
N LEU A 478 -1.40 36.01 -30.40
CA LEU A 478 -0.78 36.43 -29.14
C LEU A 478 -1.47 37.66 -28.53
N ASN A 479 -1.92 38.62 -29.34
CA ASN A 479 -2.68 39.78 -28.87
C ASN A 479 -4.10 39.43 -28.42
N ARG A 480 -4.74 38.40 -29.01
CA ARG A 480 -6.04 37.89 -28.53
C ARG A 480 -5.87 37.16 -27.20
N SER A 481 -4.88 36.29 -27.08
CA SER A 481 -4.60 35.58 -25.83
C SER A 481 -4.12 36.51 -24.70
N ALA A 482 -3.35 37.56 -25.03
CA ALA A 482 -2.94 38.60 -24.08
C ALA A 482 -4.04 39.64 -23.79
N ARG A 483 -5.10 39.71 -24.61
CA ARG A 483 -6.33 40.47 -24.27
C ARG A 483 -7.20 39.65 -23.33
N LEU A 484 -7.46 38.38 -23.64
CA LEU A 484 -8.12 37.45 -22.72
C LEU A 484 -7.39 37.37 -21.37
N GLY A 485 -6.07 37.30 -21.38
CA GLY A 485 -5.26 37.34 -20.16
C GLY A 485 -5.29 38.70 -19.43
N ARG A 486 -5.49 39.83 -20.13
CA ARG A 486 -5.64 41.16 -19.51
C ARG A 486 -7.04 41.38 -18.95
N ASP A 487 -8.08 41.02 -19.68
CA ASP A 487 -9.47 41.07 -19.21
C ASP A 487 -9.64 40.13 -18.01
N PHE A 488 -9.00 38.95 -18.06
CA PHE A 488 -8.90 38.03 -16.93
C PHE A 488 -8.07 38.62 -15.77
N PHE A 489 -6.92 39.23 -16.04
CA PHE A 489 -6.09 39.88 -15.00
C PHE A 489 -6.79 41.08 -14.36
N GLU A 490 -7.53 41.91 -15.11
CA GLU A 490 -8.30 43.04 -14.61
C GLU A 490 -9.46 42.56 -13.71
N LEU A 491 -10.23 41.57 -14.17
CA LEU A 491 -11.30 40.94 -13.38
C LEU A 491 -10.75 40.28 -12.09
N TRP A 492 -9.55 39.70 -12.15
CA TRP A 492 -8.91 39.05 -11.01
C TRP A 492 -8.17 40.03 -10.10
N THR A 493 -7.60 41.13 -10.59
CA THR A 493 -7.02 42.19 -9.75
C THR A 493 -8.07 42.95 -8.96
N ASP A 494 -9.30 43.06 -9.45
CA ASP A 494 -10.41 43.60 -8.66
C ASP A 494 -10.82 42.65 -7.52
N THR A 495 -10.63 41.34 -7.71
CA THR A 495 -10.97 40.31 -6.70
C THR A 495 -9.81 40.06 -5.70
N LEU A 496 -8.55 40.11 -6.16
CA LEU A 496 -7.33 40.00 -5.34
C LEU A 496 -6.87 41.34 -4.75
N GLY A 497 -7.33 42.48 -5.26
CA GLY A 497 -7.14 43.78 -4.63
C GLY A 497 -7.58 43.76 -3.17
N PHE A 498 -8.60 42.96 -2.85
CA PHE A 498 -9.08 42.73 -1.49
C PHE A 498 -8.16 41.81 -0.65
N LEU A 499 -7.60 40.74 -1.22
CA LEU A 499 -6.78 39.77 -0.48
C LEU A 499 -5.30 40.17 -0.34
N CYS A 500 -4.74 40.87 -1.33
CA CYS A 500 -3.40 41.46 -1.23
C CYS A 500 -3.40 42.66 -0.26
N TYR A 501 -4.54 43.35 -0.10
CA TYR A 501 -4.74 44.38 0.93
C TYR A 501 -4.79 43.78 2.35
N CYS A 502 -5.42 42.61 2.55
CA CYS A 502 -5.43 41.94 3.85
C CYS A 502 -4.06 41.41 4.30
N ARG A 503 -3.18 40.97 3.39
CA ARG A 503 -1.85 40.45 3.76
C ARG A 503 -0.83 41.53 4.15
N LYS A 504 -1.13 42.81 3.90
CA LYS A 504 -0.34 43.96 4.39
C LYS A 504 -0.74 44.41 5.81
N PHE A 505 -1.77 43.82 6.42
CA PHE A 505 -2.26 44.19 7.76
C PHE A 505 -2.06 43.12 8.85
N THR A 506 -1.43 41.98 8.55
CA THR A 506 -1.13 40.93 9.55
C THR A 506 0.31 40.41 9.43
N ASN A 507 1.28 41.31 9.52
CA ASN A 507 2.64 41.04 9.99
C ASN A 507 3.13 42.24 10.78
#